data_AF-A0A428Q7N4-F1
#
_entry.id   AF-A0A428Q7N4-F1
#
_cell.length_a   1.000
_cell.length_b   1.000
_cell.length_c   1.000
_cell.angle_alpha   90.00
_cell.angle_beta   90.00
_cell.angle_gamma   90.00
#
_symmetry.space_group_name_H-M   'P 1'
#
loop_
_entity.id
_entity.type
_entity.pdbx_description
1 polymer ?
#
loop_
_entity_poly.entity_id
_entity_poly.type
_entity_poly.pdbx_seq_one_letter_code
_entity_poly.pdbx_strand_id
1 'polypeptide(L)'
;MAPVDRVDHNVLEQQLKDVIQDLYQIMVQVATYDSVGRPSKEVLSNEIKTLSQSLRTVHISASPPNNLPSVPPELLEYVEHGRNPDIYTREFVELVRRGNQLMRGKRHAFEAFRDTLAENMTTAMPELRDDVAQVVEATGGVPPGKKTEQ
;
A
#
# COMPACT_ATOMS: atom_id res chain seq x y z
N MET A 1 -13.16 -11.31 2.92
CA MET A 1 -11.72 -11.19 3.21
C MET A 1 -11.36 -12.33 4.12
N ALA A 2 -10.43 -13.20 3.70
CA ALA A 2 -9.96 -14.30 4.54
C ALA A 2 -9.28 -13.72 5.80
N PRO A 3 -9.42 -14.37 6.97
CA PRO A 3 -8.71 -13.94 8.16
C PRO A 3 -7.22 -14.14 7.89
N VAL A 4 -6.46 -13.05 7.81
CA VAL A 4 -5.00 -13.11 7.79
C VAL A 4 -4.60 -13.58 9.18
N ASP A 5 -3.97 -14.75 9.29
CA ASP A 5 -3.34 -15.20 10.53
C ASP A 5 -2.45 -14.05 11.01
N ARG A 6 -2.89 -13.39 12.07
CA ARG A 6 -2.21 -12.19 12.58
C ARG A 6 -0.95 -12.67 13.26
N VAL A 7 0.18 -12.60 12.56
CA VAL A 7 1.48 -12.52 13.20
C VAL A 7 1.37 -11.45 14.29
N ASP A 8 1.72 -11.80 15.53
CA ASP A 8 1.57 -10.91 16.67
C ASP A 8 2.59 -9.76 16.54
N HIS A 9 2.16 -8.69 15.88
CA HIS A 9 3.00 -7.55 15.53
C HIS A 9 3.66 -6.93 16.77
N ASN A 10 2.97 -6.97 17.91
CA ASN A 10 3.49 -6.46 19.18
C ASN A 10 4.74 -7.21 19.64
N VAL A 11 4.77 -8.54 19.41
CA VAL A 11 5.92 -9.37 19.78
C VAL A 11 7.12 -9.03 18.91
N LEU A 12 6.93 -8.90 17.59
CA LEU A 12 8.00 -8.54 16.68
C LEU A 12 8.52 -7.11 16.94
N GLU A 13 7.62 -6.16 17.23
CA GLU A 13 7.97 -4.80 17.61
C GLU A 13 8.80 -4.79 18.91
N GLN A 14 8.40 -5.57 19.91
CA GLN A 14 9.15 -5.68 21.16
C GLN A 14 10.55 -6.26 20.92
N GLN A 15 10.67 -7.34 20.15
CA GLN A 15 11.97 -7.93 19.81
C GLN A 15 12.88 -6.95 19.06
N LEU A 16 12.32 -6.11 18.17
CA LEU A 16 13.09 -5.05 17.50
C LEU A 16 13.58 -3.97 18.48
N LYS A 17 12.74 -3.58 19.45
CA LYS A 17 13.14 -2.65 20.52
C LYS A 17 14.26 -3.23 21.38
N ASP A 18 14.19 -4.52 21.69
CA ASP A 18 15.22 -5.22 22.46
C ASP A 18 16.57 -5.21 21.70
N VAL A 19 16.57 -5.45 20.38
CA VAL A 19 17.78 -5.34 19.55
C VAL A 19 18.37 -3.92 19.55
N ILE A 20 17.52 -2.87 19.45
CA ILE A 20 17.98 -1.47 19.52
C ILE A 20 18.60 -1.18 20.90
N GLN A 21 17.98 -1.69 21.96
CA GLN A 21 18.48 -1.55 23.33
C GLN A 21 19.84 -2.25 23.51
N ASP A 22 20.01 -3.47 22.99
CA ASP A 22 21.28 -4.22 23.01
C ASP A 22 22.39 -3.42 22.30
N LEU A 23 22.10 -2.85 21.13
CA LEU A 23 23.04 -2.00 20.38
C LEU A 23 23.44 -0.74 21.18
N TYR A 24 22.48 -0.09 21.83
CA TYR A 24 22.74 1.07 22.67
C TYR A 24 23.61 0.72 23.89
N GLN A 25 23.34 -0.42 24.54
CA GLN A 25 24.10 -0.89 25.69
C GLN A 25 25.55 -1.23 25.31
N ILE A 26 25.76 -1.88 24.16
CA ILE A 26 27.10 -2.11 23.61
C ILE A 26 27.82 -0.79 23.34
N MET A 27 27.16 0.19 22.73
CA MET A 27 27.75 1.51 22.45
C MET A 27 28.25 2.18 23.75
N VAL A 28 27.43 2.18 24.81
CA VAL A 28 27.80 2.75 26.12
C VAL A 28 28.97 2.00 26.75
N GLN A 29 28.96 0.66 26.69
CA GLN A 29 30.01 -0.19 27.26
C GLN A 29 31.35 0.01 26.54
N VAL A 30 31.33 0.20 25.22
CA VAL A 30 32.52 0.48 24.41
C VAL A 30 33.04 1.90 24.68
N ALA A 31 32.15 2.89 24.79
CA ALA A 31 32.55 4.28 25.07
C ALA A 31 33.25 4.43 26.43
N THR A 32 32.94 3.56 27.39
CA THR A 32 33.51 3.56 28.75
C THR A 32 34.49 2.42 28.99
N TYR A 33 34.96 1.77 27.92
CA TYR A 33 35.77 0.56 27.99
C TYR A 33 37.03 0.77 28.83
N ASP A 34 37.16 -0.01 29.90
CA ASP A 34 38.26 0.02 30.89
C ASP A 34 38.55 1.41 31.51
N SER A 35 37.66 2.39 31.36
CA SER A 35 37.82 3.76 31.87
C SER A 35 37.93 3.85 33.40
N VAL A 36 37.49 2.83 34.14
CA VAL A 36 37.50 2.78 35.62
C VAL A 36 38.43 1.69 36.16
N GLY A 37 39.35 1.15 35.34
CA GLY A 37 40.26 0.07 35.75
C GLY A 37 39.58 -1.26 36.11
N ARG A 38 38.27 -1.39 35.83
CA ARG A 38 37.53 -2.65 35.95
C ARG A 38 37.55 -3.36 34.59
N PRO A 39 37.96 -4.64 34.53
CA PRO A 39 37.95 -5.38 33.28
C PRO A 39 36.53 -5.50 32.74
N SER A 40 36.26 -4.78 31.67
CA SER A 40 34.93 -4.67 31.04
C SER A 40 34.70 -5.69 29.91
N LYS A 41 35.73 -6.49 29.60
CA LYS A 41 35.77 -7.49 28.54
C LYS A 41 34.66 -8.56 28.66
N GLU A 42 34.46 -9.13 29.84
CA GLU A 42 33.46 -10.19 30.00
C GLU A 42 32.04 -9.67 29.84
N VAL A 43 31.76 -8.48 30.36
CA VAL A 43 30.47 -7.79 30.20
C VAL A 43 30.21 -7.56 28.71
N LEU A 44 31.15 -6.95 28.00
CA LEU A 44 31.03 -6.72 26.55
C LEU A 44 30.82 -8.02 25.76
N SER A 45 31.54 -9.10 26.13
CA SER A 45 31.35 -10.40 25.49
C SER A 45 29.94 -10.96 25.72
N ASN A 46 29.35 -10.73 26.89
CA ASN A 46 27.99 -11.16 27.18
C ASN A 46 26.97 -10.32 26.42
N GLU A 47 27.14 -8.99 26.34
CA GLU A 47 26.27 -8.10 25.55
C GLU A 47 26.24 -8.50 24.06
N ILE A 48 27.39 -8.83 23.47
CA ILE A 48 27.46 -9.29 22.08
C ILE A 48 26.73 -10.63 21.89
N LYS A 49 26.80 -11.53 22.88
CA LYS A 49 26.03 -12.80 22.86
C LYS A 49 24.54 -12.53 22.96
N THR A 50 24.12 -11.61 23.82
CA THR A 50 22.72 -11.18 23.94
C THR A 50 22.21 -10.62 22.61
N LEU A 51 22.93 -9.66 22.01
CA LEU A 51 22.58 -9.11 20.69
C LEU A 51 22.44 -10.22 19.63
N SER A 52 23.38 -11.17 19.60
CA SER A 52 23.31 -12.30 18.66
C SER A 52 22.07 -13.18 18.89
N GLN A 53 21.62 -13.33 20.13
CA GLN A 53 20.40 -14.08 20.46
C GLN A 53 19.16 -13.29 20.05
N SER A 54 19.09 -11.99 20.37
CA SER A 54 18.00 -11.09 19.99
C SER A 54 17.79 -11.05 18.47
N LEU A 55 18.88 -10.92 17.69
CA LEU A 55 18.82 -10.96 16.22
C LEU A 55 18.31 -12.30 15.67
N ARG A 56 18.69 -13.42 16.28
CA ARG A 56 18.18 -14.75 15.91
C ARG A 56 16.69 -14.89 16.22
N THR A 57 16.26 -14.39 17.37
CA THR A 57 14.86 -14.39 17.77
C THR A 57 14.01 -13.61 16.75
N VAL A 58 14.43 -12.40 16.38
CA VAL A 58 13.76 -11.60 15.33
C VAL A 58 13.71 -12.37 14.01
N HIS A 59 14.83 -12.96 13.57
CA HIS A 59 14.87 -13.70 12.32
C HIS A 59 13.89 -14.88 12.30
N ILE A 60 13.83 -15.67 13.37
CA ILE A 60 12.90 -16.80 13.48
C ILE A 60 11.45 -16.30 13.49
N SER A 61 11.15 -15.24 14.24
CA SER A 61 9.81 -14.67 14.32
C SER A 61 9.33 -14.03 13.01
N ALA A 62 10.24 -13.52 12.20
CA ALA A 62 9.98 -12.91 10.89
C ALA A 62 10.07 -13.88 9.70
N SER A 63 10.40 -15.15 9.94
CA SER A 63 10.58 -16.18 8.91
C SER A 63 9.38 -17.13 8.82
N PRO A 64 9.22 -17.87 7.71
CA PRO A 64 8.17 -18.89 7.58
C PRO A 64 8.18 -19.87 8.77
N PRO A 65 7.01 -20.20 9.34
CA PRO A 65 5.65 -20.04 8.80
C PRO A 65 4.99 -18.67 9.03
N ASN A 66 5.65 -17.72 9.71
CA ASN A 66 5.10 -16.39 9.94
C ASN A 66 5.24 -15.53 8.68
N ASN A 67 4.17 -15.46 7.89
CA ASN A 67 4.14 -14.62 6.70
C ASN A 67 3.90 -13.16 7.09
N LEU A 68 4.94 -12.33 6.97
CA LEU A 68 4.80 -10.88 7.09
C LEU A 68 4.00 -10.30 5.93
N PRO A 69 3.28 -9.19 6.14
CA PRO A 69 2.59 -8.51 5.06
C PRO A 69 3.60 -7.99 4.02
N SER A 70 3.21 -8.08 2.74
CA SER A 70 4.01 -7.51 1.65
C SER A 70 4.05 -5.99 1.78
N VAL A 71 5.25 -5.43 1.77
CA VAL A 71 5.48 -3.98 1.79
C VAL A 71 5.87 -3.52 0.38
N PRO A 72 5.16 -2.52 -0.19
CA PRO A 72 5.56 -1.88 -1.45
C PRO A 72 7.03 -1.39 -1.42
N PRO A 73 7.81 -1.58 -2.50
CA PRO A 73 9.20 -1.14 -2.55
C PRO A 73 9.33 0.38 -2.41
N GLU A 74 8.35 1.15 -2.88
CA GLU A 74 8.33 2.61 -2.75
C GLU A 74 8.22 3.05 -1.27
N LEU A 75 7.55 2.25 -0.44
CA LEU A 75 7.50 2.51 1.00
C LEU A 75 8.86 2.29 1.67
N LEU A 76 9.65 1.33 1.18
CA LEU A 76 11.01 1.09 1.68
C LEU A 76 11.90 2.31 1.40
N GLU A 77 11.79 2.90 0.21
CA GLU A 77 12.51 4.13 -0.13
C GLU A 77 12.16 5.29 0.82
N TYR A 78 10.90 5.42 1.25
CA TYR A 78 10.52 6.46 2.22
C TYR A 78 11.26 6.26 3.54
N VAL A 79 11.32 5.02 4.04
CA VAL A 79 12.01 4.69 5.30
C VAL A 79 13.52 4.89 5.18
N GLU A 80 14.14 4.46 4.06
CA GLU A 80 15.58 4.62 3.82
C GLU A 80 16.02 6.09 3.79
N HIS A 81 15.18 6.97 3.26
CA HIS A 81 15.44 8.42 3.25
C HIS A 81 14.98 9.14 4.53
N GLY A 82 14.52 8.40 5.55
CA GLY A 82 14.02 8.99 6.82
C GLY A 82 12.72 9.79 6.67
N ARG A 83 11.96 9.55 5.60
CA ARG A 83 10.64 10.17 5.37
C ARG A 83 9.54 9.36 6.05
N ASN A 84 8.52 10.04 6.57
CA ASN A 84 7.38 9.36 7.19
C ASN A 84 6.63 8.49 6.14
N PRO A 85 6.55 7.15 6.32
CA PRO A 85 5.84 6.25 5.40
C PRO A 85 4.34 6.53 5.28
N ASP A 86 3.70 7.18 6.28
CA ASP A 86 2.28 7.56 6.21
C ASP A 86 1.99 8.50 5.05
N ILE A 87 3.00 9.26 4.60
CA ILE A 87 2.86 10.18 3.48
C ILE A 87 2.59 9.41 2.19
N TYR A 88 3.26 8.27 1.97
CA TYR A 88 2.99 7.42 0.80
C TYR A 88 1.54 6.91 0.82
N THR A 89 1.07 6.43 1.97
CA THR A 89 -0.32 5.94 2.10
C THR A 89 -1.32 7.06 1.79
N ARG A 90 -1.07 8.27 2.28
CA ARG A 90 -1.89 9.45 1.97
C ARG A 90 -1.88 9.78 0.48
N GLU A 91 -0.70 9.86 -0.13
CA GLU A 91 -0.52 10.15 -1.56
C GLU A 91 -1.19 9.08 -2.43
N PHE A 92 -1.11 7.81 -2.03
CA PHE A 92 -1.76 6.69 -2.71
C PHE A 92 -3.28 6.82 -2.68
N VAL A 93 -3.87 7.11 -1.52
CA VAL A 93 -5.32 7.35 -1.39
C VAL A 93 -5.76 8.55 -2.24
N GLU A 94 -4.98 9.64 -2.23
CA GLU A 94 -5.25 10.81 -3.06
C GLU A 94 -5.17 10.49 -4.56
N LEU A 95 -4.19 9.69 -4.98
CA LEU A 95 -4.01 9.23 -6.34
C LEU A 95 -5.20 8.37 -6.79
N VAL A 96 -5.59 7.38 -5.99
CA VAL A 96 -6.75 6.51 -6.28
C VAL A 96 -8.02 7.33 -6.39
N ARG A 97 -8.24 8.28 -5.47
CA ARG A 97 -9.41 9.17 -5.51
C ARG A 97 -9.43 10.01 -6.79
N ARG A 98 -8.31 10.64 -7.14
CA ARG A 98 -8.18 11.45 -8.36
C ARG A 98 -8.37 10.60 -9.62
N GLY A 99 -7.79 9.41 -9.66
CA GLY A 99 -7.94 8.45 -10.76
C GLY A 99 -9.39 8.01 -10.94
N ASN A 100 -10.09 7.67 -9.86
CA ASN A 100 -11.50 7.30 -9.90
C ASN A 100 -12.37 8.44 -10.45
N GLN A 101 -12.20 9.66 -9.92
CA GLN A 101 -12.94 10.84 -10.40
C GLN A 101 -12.68 11.11 -11.88
N LEU A 102 -11.42 11.01 -12.31
CA LEU A 102 -11.05 11.18 -13.72
C LEU A 102 -11.71 10.13 -14.61
N MET A 103 -11.68 8.85 -14.22
CA MET A 103 -12.31 7.77 -14.99
C MET A 103 -13.83 7.95 -15.06
N ARG A 104 -14.46 8.34 -13.96
CA ARG A 104 -15.89 8.65 -13.93
C ARG A 104 -16.23 9.82 -14.85
N GLY A 105 -15.43 10.88 -14.84
CA GLY A 105 -15.61 12.03 -15.74
C GLY A 105 -15.46 11.64 -17.22
N LYS A 106 -14.44 10.85 -17.57
CA LYS A 106 -14.28 10.31 -18.93
C LYS A 106 -15.48 9.46 -19.35
N ARG A 107 -15.94 8.57 -18.48
CA ARG A 107 -17.12 7.73 -18.74
C ARG A 107 -18.34 8.59 -19.07
N HIS A 108 -18.62 9.63 -18.27
CA HIS A 108 -19.73 10.55 -18.52
C HIS A 108 -19.56 11.35 -19.82
N ALA A 109 -18.34 11.78 -20.17
CA ALA A 109 -18.07 12.47 -21.43
C ALA A 109 -18.33 11.55 -22.64
N PHE A 110 -17.93 10.28 -22.55
CA PHE A 110 -18.21 9.29 -23.61
C PHE A 110 -19.70 8.93 -23.70
N GLU A 111 -20.42 8.84 -22.57
CA GLU A 111 -21.88 8.70 -22.56
C GLU A 111 -22.56 9.86 -23.29
N ALA A 112 -22.21 11.11 -22.94
CA ALA A 112 -22.77 12.29 -23.58
C ALA A 112 -22.44 12.34 -25.08
N PHE A 113 -21.20 12.03 -25.46
CA PHE A 113 -20.78 11.98 -26.86
C PHE A 113 -21.57 10.92 -27.64
N ARG A 114 -21.72 9.71 -27.09
CA ARG A 114 -22.53 8.64 -27.69
C ARG A 114 -23.96 9.10 -27.91
N ASP A 115 -24.60 9.68 -26.90
CA ASP A 115 -26.01 10.05 -26.96
C ASP A 115 -26.25 11.17 -27.99
N THR A 116 -25.40 12.20 -28.01
CA THR A 116 -25.47 13.28 -29.01
C THR A 116 -25.16 12.78 -30.42
N LEU A 117 -24.19 11.87 -30.59
CA LEU A 117 -23.89 11.29 -31.89
C LEU A 117 -25.07 10.45 -32.41
N ALA A 118 -25.67 9.62 -31.55
CA ALA A 118 -26.83 8.81 -31.89
C ALA A 118 -28.04 9.66 -32.31
N GLU A 119 -28.33 10.75 -31.60
CA GLU A 119 -29.39 11.70 -31.96
C GLU A 119 -29.14 12.33 -33.34
N ASN A 120 -27.92 12.81 -33.59
CA ASN A 120 -27.57 13.39 -34.89
C ASN A 120 -27.64 12.36 -36.02
N MET A 121 -27.17 11.14 -35.81
CA MET A 121 -27.22 10.06 -36.81
C MET A 121 -28.65 9.65 -37.13
N THR A 122 -29.51 9.47 -36.13
CA THR A 122 -30.93 9.11 -36.34
C THR A 122 -31.75 10.22 -37.02
N THR A 123 -31.31 11.47 -36.90
CA THR A 123 -31.89 12.65 -37.57
C THR A 123 -31.40 12.76 -39.02
N ALA A 124 -30.09 12.64 -39.26
CA ALA A 124 -29.48 12.80 -40.58
C ALA A 124 -29.64 11.57 -41.49
N MET A 125 -29.71 10.37 -40.91
CA MET A 125 -29.77 9.08 -41.61
C MET A 125 -30.87 8.20 -40.98
N PRO A 126 -32.15 8.46 -41.30
CA PRO A 126 -33.28 7.73 -40.71
C PRO A 126 -33.24 6.21 -40.96
N GLU A 127 -32.60 5.76 -42.02
CA GLU A 127 -32.41 4.35 -42.37
C GLU A 127 -31.51 3.58 -41.38
N LEU A 128 -30.69 4.29 -40.59
CA LEU A 128 -29.76 3.68 -39.62
C LEU A 128 -30.32 3.65 -38.19
N ARG A 129 -31.59 4.02 -37.97
CA ARG A 129 -32.16 4.17 -36.62
C ARG A 129 -32.08 2.90 -35.78
N ASP A 130 -32.40 1.75 -36.37
CA ASP A 130 -32.40 0.48 -35.66
C ASP A 130 -30.98 0.03 -35.30
N ASP A 131 -30.03 0.21 -36.22
CA ASP A 131 -28.61 -0.09 -35.99
C ASP A 131 -28.02 0.81 -34.91
N VAL A 132 -28.31 2.11 -34.95
CA VAL A 132 -27.87 3.08 -33.94
C VAL A 132 -28.47 2.74 -32.57
N ALA A 133 -29.76 2.39 -32.51
CA ALA A 133 -30.41 1.96 -31.27
C ALA A 133 -29.74 0.72 -30.67
N GLN A 134 -29.41 -0.28 -31.50
CA GLN A 134 -28.70 -1.48 -31.07
C GLN A 134 -27.33 -1.15 -30.48
N VAL A 135 -26.56 -0.26 -31.11
CA VAL A 135 -25.22 0.16 -30.62
C VAL A 135 -25.33 0.94 -29.30
N VAL A 136 -26.33 1.81 -29.16
CA VAL A 136 -26.55 2.55 -27.91
C VAL A 136 -26.91 1.61 -26.76
N GLU A 137 -27.80 0.64 -26.97
CA GLU A 137 -28.15 -0.36 -25.95
C GLU A 137 -26.94 -1.24 -25.60
N ALA A 138 -26.18 -1.71 -26.59
CA ALA A 138 -24.98 -2.53 -26.38
C ALA A 138 -23.88 -1.80 -25.60
N THR A 139 -23.87 -0.47 -25.64
CA THR A 139 -22.92 0.38 -24.89
C THR A 139 -23.52 0.95 -23.60
N GLY A 140 -24.66 0.41 -23.15
CA GLY A 140 -25.29 0.76 -21.87
C GLY A 140 -26.04 2.09 -21.86
N GLY A 141 -26.42 2.61 -23.03
CA GLY A 141 -27.24 3.80 -23.19
C GLY A 141 -28.71 3.51 -23.43
N VAL A 142 -29.53 4.56 -23.43
CA VAL A 142 -30.95 4.46 -23.79
C VAL A 142 -31.15 5.06 -25.18
N PRO A 143 -31.73 4.32 -26.15
CA PRO A 143 -31.93 4.83 -27.50
C PRO A 143 -32.84 6.07 -27.56
N PRO A 144 -32.56 7.01 -28.47
CA PRO A 144 -33.45 8.14 -28.73
C PRO A 144 -34.82 7.63 -29.21
N GLY A 145 -35.90 7.98 -28.49
CA GLY A 145 -37.27 7.55 -28.78
C GLY A 145 -37.86 6.53 -27.79
N LYS A 146 -37.03 5.83 -27.00
CA LYS A 146 -37.46 4.99 -25.87
C LYS A 146 -37.31 5.73 -24.53
N LYS A 147 -37.77 6.98 -24.43
CA LYS A 147 -37.86 7.63 -23.10
C LYS A 147 -38.96 6.92 -22.33
N THR A 148 -38.58 6.16 -21.31
CA THR A 148 -39.49 5.50 -20.37
C THR A 148 -40.43 6.55 -19.79
N GLU A 149 -41.73 6.40 -20.02
CA GLU A 149 -42.75 7.04 -19.18
C GLU A 149 -42.49 6.60 -17.74
N GLN A 150 -42.59 7.55 -16.80
CA GLN A 150 -42.31 7.37 -15.37
C GLN A 150 -43.12 6.23 -14.75
#